data_AF-A0A6A4QZ00-F1
#
_entry.id   AF-A0A6A4QZ00-F1
#
_cell.length_a   1.000
_cell.length_b   1.000
_cell.length_c   1.000
_cell.angle_alpha   90.00
_cell.angle_beta   90.00
_cell.angle_gamma   90.00
#
_symmetry.space_group_name_H-M   'P 1'
#
loop_
_entity.id
_entity.type
_entity.pdbx_description
1 polymer ?
#
loop_
_entity_poly.entity_id
_entity_poly.type
_entity_poly.pdbx_seq_one_letter_code
_entity_poly.pdbx_strand_id
1 'polypeptide(L)'
;MIVGYNQMGLFHNGIHMFLNMVSHGVPPLSSPLYTGRKVHSFIVKLGLSGVVSVVNSLVNMYAKSGDTVMAKIVFDRMRLKDKSSWNTMISMHMQLG
;
A
#
# COMPACT_ATOMS: atom_id res chain seq x y z
N MET A 1 -0.33 19.04 -1.42
CA MET A 1 -1.43 19.99 -1.12
C MET A 1 -1.58 20.23 0.39
N ILE A 2 -1.73 19.19 1.22
CA ILE A 2 -1.95 19.32 2.68
C ILE A 2 -0.78 20.02 3.42
N VAL A 3 0.47 19.73 3.06
CA VAL A 3 1.66 20.40 3.67
C VAL A 3 1.71 21.91 3.36
N GLY A 4 1.21 22.33 2.19
CA GLY A 4 1.17 23.75 1.81
C GLY A 4 0.12 24.56 2.59
N TYR A 5 -1.03 23.95 2.91
CA TYR A 5 -2.05 24.58 3.76
C TYR A 5 -1.59 24.74 5.22
N ASN A 6 -0.72 23.86 5.70
CA ASN A 6 -0.13 23.90 7.03
C ASN A 6 0.79 25.12 7.22
N GLN A 7 1.53 25.51 6.17
CA GLN A 7 2.44 26.66 6.19
C GLN A 7 1.72 28.01 6.06
N MET A 8 0.45 28.01 5.62
CA MET A 8 -0.36 29.22 5.43
C MET A 8 -1.37 29.50 6.56
N GLY A 9 -1.32 28.74 7.66
CA GLY A 9 -2.26 28.93 8.78
C GLY A 9 -3.70 28.47 8.51
N LEU A 10 -3.96 27.85 7.35
CA LEU A 10 -5.28 27.37 6.93
C LEU A 10 -5.50 25.90 7.34
N PHE A 11 -5.21 25.60 8.61
CA PHE A 11 -5.29 24.25 9.19
C PHE A 11 -6.68 23.63 9.03
N HIS A 12 -7.74 24.43 9.20
CA HIS A 12 -9.12 23.96 9.07
C HIS A 12 -9.44 23.43 7.67
N ASN A 13 -8.99 24.12 6.62
CA ASN A 13 -9.20 23.70 5.24
C ASN A 13 -8.35 22.49 4.87
N GLY A 14 -7.13 22.38 5.43
CA GLY A 14 -6.28 21.20 5.28
C GLY A 14 -6.90 19.94 5.89
N ILE A 15 -7.46 20.07 7.09
CA ILE A 15 -8.20 18.99 7.78
C ILE A 15 -9.48 18.66 7.02
N HIS A 16 -10.27 19.66 6.59
CA HIS A 16 -11.49 19.44 5.82
C HIS A 16 -11.20 18.73 4.49
N MET A 17 -10.14 19.10 3.77
CA MET A 17 -9.73 18.38 2.55
C MET A 17 -9.24 16.96 2.83
N PHE A 18 -8.50 16.74 3.92
CA PHE A 18 -8.08 15.39 4.32
C PHE A 18 -9.30 14.52 4.64
N LEU A 19 -10.23 15.03 5.46
CA LEU A 19 -11.47 14.35 5.80
C LEU A 19 -12.34 14.10 4.57
N ASN A 20 -12.39 15.05 3.63
CA ASN A 20 -13.12 14.90 2.37
C ASN A 20 -12.45 13.87 1.43
N MET A 21 -11.11 13.79 1.39
CA MET A 21 -10.41 12.72 0.66
C MET A 21 -10.74 11.35 1.26
N VAL A 22 -10.69 11.24 2.59
CA VAL A 22 -11.01 9.99 3.30
C VAL A 22 -12.48 9.60 3.10
N SER A 23 -13.42 10.55 3.13
CA SER A 23 -14.85 10.28 2.91
C SER A 23 -15.14 9.77 1.49
N HIS A 24 -14.34 10.21 0.50
CA HIS A 24 -14.43 9.73 -0.88
C HIS A 24 -13.58 8.47 -1.14
N GLY A 25 -12.97 7.88 -0.10
CA GLY A 25 -12.14 6.68 -0.21
C GLY A 25 -10.81 6.90 -0.96
N VAL A 26 -10.42 8.16 -1.19
CA VAL A 26 -9.15 8.49 -1.85
C VAL A 26 -8.07 8.59 -0.76
N PRO A 27 -7.10 7.67 -0.73
CA PRO A 27 -6.08 7.72 0.29
C PRO A 27 -5.19 8.95 0.07
N PRO A 28 -4.67 9.58 1.14
CA PRO A 28 -3.82 10.74 1.04
C PRO A 28 -2.64 10.48 0.09
N LEU A 29 -2.21 11.50 -0.66
CA LEU A 29 -1.05 11.39 -1.57
C LEU A 29 0.24 10.96 -0.84
N SER A 30 0.32 11.15 0.47
CA SER A 30 1.43 10.72 1.33
C SER A 30 1.20 9.38 2.02
N SER A 31 0.10 8.69 1.74
CA SER A 31 -0.21 7.41 2.37
C SER A 31 0.74 6.31 1.86
N PRO A 32 1.11 5.35 2.72
CA PRO A 32 1.88 4.17 2.31
C PRO A 32 1.20 3.41 1.16
N LEU A 33 -0.14 3.32 1.19
CA LEU A 33 -0.91 2.63 0.16
C LEU A 33 -0.84 3.31 -1.21
N TYR A 34 -0.95 4.65 -1.26
CA TYR A 34 -0.81 5.41 -2.51
C TYR A 34 0.58 5.22 -3.12
N THR A 35 1.62 5.37 -2.30
CA THR A 35 3.02 5.18 -2.72
C THR A 35 3.25 3.73 -3.18
N GLY A 36 2.73 2.77 -2.43
CA GLY A 36 2.79 1.36 -2.73
C GLY A 36 2.16 0.98 -4.07
N ARG A 37 1.01 1.56 -4.41
CA ARG A 37 0.36 1.36 -5.71
C ARG A 37 1.19 1.92 -6.87
N LYS A 38 1.86 3.06 -6.69
CA LYS A 38 2.81 3.58 -7.69
C LYS A 38 3.99 2.64 -7.89
N VAL A 39 4.60 2.17 -6.79
CA VAL A 39 5.71 1.20 -6.83
C VAL A 39 5.28 -0.10 -7.50
N HIS A 40 4.09 -0.62 -7.19
CA HIS A 40 3.53 -1.80 -7.84
C HIS A 40 3.42 -1.60 -9.37
N SER A 41 2.91 -0.46 -9.83
CA SER A 41 2.82 -0.16 -11.26
C SER A 41 4.19 -0.18 -11.94
N PHE A 42 5.22 0.38 -11.29
CA PHE A 42 6.60 0.31 -11.79
C PHE A 42 7.15 -1.11 -11.84
N ILE A 43 6.92 -1.91 -10.79
CA ILE A 43 7.34 -3.32 -10.76
C ILE A 43 6.76 -4.10 -11.94
N VAL A 44 5.47 -3.91 -12.25
CA VAL A 44 4.80 -4.55 -13.39
C VAL A 44 5.40 -4.06 -14.71
N LYS A 45 5.54 -2.74 -14.89
CA LYS A 45 6.08 -2.14 -16.13
C LYS A 45 7.52 -2.57 -16.42
N LEU A 46 8.32 -2.76 -15.38
CA LEU A 46 9.72 -3.20 -15.49
C LEU A 46 9.87 -4.73 -15.58
N GLY A 47 8.76 -5.49 -15.54
CA GLY A 47 8.80 -6.96 -15.59
C GLY A 47 9.37 -7.61 -14.33
N LEU A 48 9.45 -6.88 -13.20
CA LEU A 48 10.05 -7.36 -11.96
C LEU A 48 9.11 -8.25 -11.13
N SER A 49 7.88 -8.50 -11.60
CA SER A 49 6.91 -9.38 -10.94
C SER A 49 7.35 -10.85 -10.82
N GLY A 50 8.42 -11.26 -11.50
CA GLY A 50 9.03 -12.58 -11.35
C GLY A 50 10.06 -12.69 -10.23
N VAL A 51 10.52 -11.57 -9.67
CA VAL A 51 11.58 -11.54 -8.66
C VAL A 51 10.97 -11.72 -7.27
N VAL A 52 11.15 -12.90 -6.68
CA VAL A 52 10.50 -13.30 -5.41
C VAL A 52 10.69 -12.28 -4.28
N SER A 53 11.90 -11.74 -4.11
CA SER A 53 12.20 -10.74 -3.07
C SER A 53 11.45 -9.42 -3.27
N VAL A 54 11.30 -8.98 -4.53
CA VAL A 54 10.56 -7.77 -4.89
C VAL A 54 9.07 -7.96 -4.60
N VAL A 55 8.52 -9.10 -5.03
CA VAL A 55 7.09 -9.37 -4.82
C VAL A 55 6.77 -9.62 -3.35
N ASN A 56 7.65 -10.28 -2.59
CA ASN A 56 7.51 -10.41 -1.13
C ASN A 56 7.45 -9.05 -0.43
N SER A 57 8.34 -8.12 -0.82
CA SER A 57 8.32 -6.76 -0.29
C SER A 57 7.00 -6.04 -0.60
N LEU A 58 6.45 -6.28 -1.79
CA LEU A 58 5.18 -5.72 -2.24
C LEU A 58 3.99 -6.30 -1.46
N VAL A 59 3.94 -7.62 -1.25
CA VAL A 59 2.92 -8.29 -0.42
C VAL A 59 2.94 -7.75 1.00
N ASN A 60 4.12 -7.66 1.61
CA ASN A 60 4.29 -7.11 2.96
C ASN A 60 3.86 -5.64 3.06
N MET A 61 4.13 -4.82 2.05
CA MET A 61 3.69 -3.43 2.01
C MET A 61 2.16 -3.33 1.98
N TYR A 62 1.49 -4.11 1.13
CA TYR A 62 0.03 -4.12 1.06
C TYR A 62 -0.60 -4.62 2.38
N ALA A 63 -0.04 -5.68 2.98
CA ALA A 63 -0.47 -6.20 4.28
C ALA A 63 -0.39 -5.13 5.37
N LYS A 64 0.76 -4.47 5.52
CA LYS A 64 0.96 -3.40 6.52
C LYS A 64 0.14 -2.14 6.26
N SER A 65 -0.28 -1.92 5.00
CA SER A 65 -1.13 -0.79 4.62
C SER A 65 -2.63 -1.09 4.77
N GLY A 66 -3.01 -2.30 5.24
CA GLY A 66 -4.38 -2.73 5.43
C GLY A 66 -5.12 -3.16 4.15
N ASP A 67 -4.48 -3.10 2.97
CA ASP A 67 -5.06 -3.56 1.71
C ASP A 67 -4.73 -5.05 1.50
N THR A 68 -5.33 -5.87 2.37
CA THR A 68 -5.09 -7.32 2.49
C THR A 68 -5.58 -8.07 1.25
N VAL A 69 -6.60 -7.54 0.58
CA VAL A 69 -7.10 -8.03 -0.70
C VAL A 69 -6.02 -7.94 -1.77
N MET A 70 -5.36 -6.78 -1.93
CA MET A 70 -4.25 -6.69 -2.88
C MET A 70 -3.04 -7.52 -2.45
N ALA A 71 -2.73 -7.59 -1.16
CA ALA A 71 -1.65 -8.46 -0.68
C ALA A 71 -1.88 -9.92 -1.13
N LYS A 72 -3.10 -10.43 -0.97
CA LYS A 72 -3.50 -11.76 -1.43
C LYS A 72 -3.43 -11.90 -2.94
N ILE A 73 -3.97 -10.95 -3.71
CA ILE A 73 -3.92 -10.99 -5.19
C ILE A 73 -2.47 -11.06 -5.69
N VAL A 74 -1.58 -10.25 -5.11
CA VAL A 74 -0.16 -10.25 -5.49
C VAL A 74 0.50 -11.58 -5.12
N PHE A 75 0.25 -12.09 -3.91
CA PHE A 75 0.75 -13.39 -3.47
C PHE A 75 0.27 -14.54 -4.37
N ASP A 76 -1.01 -14.58 -4.72
CA ASP A 76 -1.61 -15.61 -5.56
C ASP A 76 -0.97 -15.64 -6.95
N ARG A 77 -0.62 -14.46 -7.50
CA ARG A 77 0.06 -14.31 -8.80
C ARG A 77 1.56 -14.70 -8.77
N MET A 78 2.17 -14.88 -7.60
CA MET A 78 3.56 -15.33 -7.52
C MET A 78 3.69 -16.76 -8.02
N ARG A 79 4.52 -16.97 -9.05
CA ARG A 79 4.86 -18.32 -9.56
C ARG A 79 5.70 -19.12 -8.57
N LEU A 80 6.62 -18.44 -7.87
CA LEU A 80 7.49 -19.04 -6.85
C LEU A 80 7.22 -18.31 -5.53
N LYS A 81 7.04 -19.08 -4.47
CA LYS A 81 6.78 -18.60 -3.10
C LYS A 81 7.83 -19.22 -2.19
N ASP A 82 8.42 -18.41 -1.32
CA ASP A 82 9.41 -18.88 -0.35
C ASP A 82 8.84 -18.82 1.08
N LYS A 83 9.66 -19.19 2.07
CA LYS A 83 9.27 -19.14 3.48
C LYS A 83 8.81 -17.73 3.90
N SER A 84 9.44 -16.68 3.34
CA SER A 84 9.07 -15.31 3.65
C SER A 84 7.68 -14.97 3.11
N SER A 85 7.34 -15.41 1.89
CA SER A 85 6.02 -15.20 1.29
C SER A 85 4.90 -15.73 2.20
N TRP A 86 5.06 -16.96 2.71
CA TRP A 86 4.08 -17.60 3.59
C TRP A 86 4.02 -16.94 4.97
N ASN A 87 5.18 -16.62 5.55
CA ASN A 87 5.23 -15.94 6.86
C ASN A 87 4.50 -14.59 6.82
N THR A 88 4.67 -13.83 5.74
CA THR A 88 3.95 -12.56 5.56
C THR A 88 2.43 -12.79 5.49
N MET A 89 1.96 -13.79 4.74
CA MET A 89 0.53 -14.08 4.65
C MET A 89 -0.07 -14.54 5.97
N ILE A 90 0.62 -15.43 6.70
CA ILE A 90 0.16 -15.91 8.01
C ILE A 90 0.11 -14.74 9.00
N SER A 91 1.18 -13.94 9.08
CA SER A 91 1.24 -12.77 9.97
C SER A 91 0.13 -11.76 9.66
N MET A 92 -0.18 -11.54 8.38
CA MET A 92 -1.28 -10.68 7.96
C MET A 92 -2.63 -11.22 8.46
N HIS A 93 -2.90 -12.52 8.32
CA HIS A 93 -4.16 -13.12 8.78
C HIS A 93 -4.28 -13.07 10.31
N MET A 94 -3.18 -13.30 11.04
CA MET A 94 -3.16 -13.20 12.50
C MET A 94 -3.46 -11.79 13.02
N GLN A 95 -3.17 -10.74 12.25
CA GLN A 95 -3.45 -9.35 12.63
C GLN A 95 -4.89 -8.91 12.30
N LEU A 96 -5.62 -9.69 11.50
CA LEU A 96 -7.00 -9.40 11.10
C LEU A 96 -8.06 -10.12 11.94
N GLY A 97 -7.67 -11.13 12.71
CA GLY A 97 -8.51 -11.82 13.68
C GLY A 97 -8.43 -11.18 15.05
#